data_AF-A0A1M7IYB4-F1
#
_entry.id   AF-A0A1M7IYB4-F1
#
_cell.length_a   1.000
_cell.length_b   1.000
_cell.length_c   1.000
_cell.angle_alpha   90.00
_cell.angle_beta   90.00
_cell.angle_gamma   90.00
#
_symmetry.space_group_name_H-M   'P 1'
#
loop_
_entity.id
_entity.type
_entity.pdbx_description
1 polymer ?
#
loop_
_entity_poly.entity_id
_entity_poly.type
_entity_poly.pdbx_seq_one_letter_code
_entity_poly.pdbx_strand_id
1 'polypeptide(L)'
;MAQSKKTPADHSRDYRQREQEQEKATKLGIEKITIDMAAGVKAGMAAAMKRNGIKNAQEAWQNIGLYLMRASPEEQDRMLKSGTSDFVISLKLARQYLETASAELKANPGDEIVPPESTEDPA
;
A
#
# COMPACT_ATOMS: atom_id res chain seq x y z
N MET A 1 22.08 2.85 -28.10
CA MET A 1 22.88 2.03 -27.16
C MET A 1 22.71 0.57 -27.58
N ALA A 2 23.81 -0.15 -27.82
CA ALA A 2 23.77 -1.50 -28.35
C ALA A 2 23.24 -2.50 -27.30
N GLN A 3 22.19 -3.25 -27.63
CA GLN A 3 21.75 -4.38 -26.81
C GLN A 3 22.75 -5.53 -27.00
N SER A 4 23.63 -5.73 -26.02
CA SER A 4 24.50 -6.90 -25.98
C SER A 4 23.64 -8.17 -25.91
N LYS A 5 23.70 -9.00 -26.95
CA LYS A 5 23.04 -10.32 -26.97
C LYS A 5 23.67 -11.18 -25.87
N LYS A 6 22.86 -11.60 -24.89
CA LYS A 6 23.27 -12.55 -23.85
C LYS A 6 23.77 -13.84 -24.52
N THR A 7 24.90 -14.35 -24.04
CA THR A 7 25.45 -15.60 -24.54
C THR A 7 24.76 -16.80 -23.85
N PRO A 8 24.76 -18.00 -24.44
CA PRO A 8 24.25 -19.21 -23.78
C PRO A 8 24.88 -19.49 -22.41
N ALA A 9 26.15 -19.07 -22.22
CA ALA A 9 26.84 -19.16 -20.93
C ALA A 9 26.24 -18.24 -19.87
N ASP A 10 25.78 -17.03 -20.25
CA ASP A 10 25.10 -16.10 -19.34
C ASP A 10 23.76 -16.68 -18.88
N HIS A 11 23.02 -17.35 -19.78
CA HIS A 11 21.76 -18.03 -19.43
C HIS A 11 21.95 -19.20 -18.46
N SER A 12 23.01 -20.00 -18.62
CA SER A 12 23.34 -21.09 -17.70
C SER A 12 23.74 -20.59 -16.31
N ARG A 13 24.44 -19.45 -16.25
CA ARG A 13 24.81 -18.80 -14.99
C ARG A 13 23.59 -18.21 -14.28
N ASP A 14 22.74 -17.49 -15.03
CA ASP A 14 21.48 -16.94 -14.51
C ASP A 14 20.58 -18.07 -13.97
N TYR A 15 20.52 -19.22 -14.63
CA TYR A 15 19.75 -20.39 -14.18
C TYR A 15 20.30 -20.97 -12.86
N ARG A 16 21.61 -21.27 -12.79
CA ARG A 16 22.25 -21.80 -11.57
C ARG A 16 22.13 -20.83 -10.40
N GLN A 17 22.22 -19.53 -10.66
CA GLN A 17 22.03 -18.51 -9.63
C GLN A 17 20.60 -18.53 -9.08
N ARG A 18 19.58 -18.63 -9.96
CA ARG A 18 18.18 -18.74 -9.52
C ARG A 18 17.93 -19.98 -8.66
N GLU A 19 18.45 -21.14 -9.05
CA GLU A 19 18.34 -22.37 -8.26
C GLU A 19 18.96 -22.21 -6.87
N GLN A 20 20.19 -21.69 -6.78
CA GLN A 20 20.84 -21.47 -5.48
C GLN A 20 20.08 -20.48 -4.59
N GLU A 21 19.57 -19.40 -5.17
CA GLU A 21 18.77 -18.43 -4.42
C GLU A 21 17.41 -19.02 -4.02
N GLN A 22 16.85 -19.95 -4.80
CA GLN A 22 15.60 -20.63 -4.49
C GLN A 22 15.80 -21.67 -3.38
N GLU A 23 16.88 -22.45 -3.43
CA GLU A 23 17.28 -23.35 -2.34
C GLU A 23 17.53 -22.60 -1.03
N LYS A 24 18.22 -21.45 -1.08
CA LYS A 24 18.44 -20.59 0.08
C LYS A 24 17.13 -20.04 0.63
N ALA A 25 16.21 -19.62 -0.26
CA ALA A 25 14.90 -19.13 0.15
C ALA A 25 14.07 -20.24 0.82
N THR A 26 14.03 -21.44 0.24
CA THR A 26 13.35 -22.61 0.84
C THR A 26 13.93 -22.96 2.21
N LYS A 27 15.26 -22.95 2.37
CA LYS A 27 15.93 -23.21 3.66
C LYS A 27 15.60 -22.15 4.72
N LEU A 28 15.34 -20.92 4.31
CA LEU A 28 14.99 -19.80 5.20
C LEU A 28 13.47 -19.64 5.38
N GLY A 29 12.65 -20.52 4.80
CA GLY A 29 11.19 -20.39 4.80
C GLY A 29 10.68 -19.15 4.07
N ILE A 30 11.47 -18.60 3.15
CA ILE A 30 11.12 -17.43 2.34
C ILE A 30 10.39 -17.90 1.10
N GLU A 31 9.11 -17.53 1.00
CA GLU A 31 8.33 -17.73 -0.21
C GLU A 31 8.68 -16.67 -1.27
N LYS A 32 9.07 -17.09 -2.46
CA LYS A 32 9.37 -16.19 -3.59
C LYS A 32 8.14 -16.04 -4.47
N ILE A 33 7.72 -14.79 -4.68
CA ILE A 33 6.60 -14.45 -5.56
C ILE A 33 7.14 -13.65 -6.75
N THR A 34 6.72 -14.03 -7.96
CA THR A 34 6.96 -13.27 -9.20
C THR A 34 5.62 -12.75 -9.69
N ILE A 35 5.51 -11.44 -9.92
CA ILE A 35 4.26 -10.78 -10.30
C ILE A 35 4.52 -9.89 -11.51
N ASP A 36 3.73 -10.08 -12.57
CA ASP A 36 3.67 -9.14 -13.69
C ASP A 36 2.77 -7.96 -13.31
N MET A 37 3.28 -6.74 -13.48
CA MET A 37 2.59 -5.52 -13.07
C MET A 37 2.34 -4.58 -14.25
N ALA A 38 1.27 -3.80 -14.16
CA ALA A 38 1.01 -2.71 -15.09
C ALA A 38 2.18 -1.71 -15.09
N ALA A 39 2.42 -1.10 -16.27
CA ALA A 39 3.44 -0.08 -16.42
C ALA A 39 3.20 1.08 -15.45
N GLY A 40 4.26 1.54 -14.77
CA GLY A 40 4.18 2.63 -13.78
C GLY A 40 3.96 2.21 -12.33
N VAL A 41 3.40 1.02 -12.05
CA VAL A 41 3.19 0.54 -10.68
C VAL A 41 4.50 0.46 -9.91
N LYS A 42 5.55 -0.07 -10.54
CA LYS A 42 6.89 -0.14 -9.94
C LYS A 42 7.45 1.25 -9.60
N ALA A 43 7.24 2.24 -10.46
CA ALA A 43 7.70 3.61 -10.22
C ALA A 43 6.91 4.27 -9.07
N GLY A 44 5.59 4.09 -9.05
CA GLY A 44 4.74 4.55 -7.94
C GLY A 44 5.15 3.93 -6.60
N MET A 45 5.41 2.62 -6.59
CA MET A 45 5.89 1.92 -5.39
C MET A 45 7.25 2.45 -4.92
N ALA A 46 8.19 2.67 -5.84
CA ALA A 46 9.50 3.23 -5.49
C ALA A 46 9.39 4.65 -4.89
N ALA A 47 8.51 5.49 -5.43
CA ALA A 47 8.25 6.82 -4.88
C ALA A 47 7.62 6.75 -3.48
N ALA A 48 6.66 5.85 -3.27
CA ALA A 48 6.04 5.62 -1.97
C ALA A 48 7.05 5.09 -0.94
N MET A 49 7.92 4.15 -1.32
CA MET A 49 9.00 3.65 -0.48
C MET A 49 9.95 4.78 -0.05
N LYS A 50 10.39 5.62 -1.00
CA LYS A 50 11.27 6.77 -0.71
C LYS A 50 10.64 7.73 0.30
N ARG A 51 9.36 8.06 0.12
CA ARG A 51 8.63 8.96 1.03
C ARG A 51 8.52 8.40 2.46
N ASN A 52 8.40 7.08 2.59
CA ASN A 52 8.26 6.41 3.89
C ASN A 52 9.59 5.87 4.45
N GLY A 53 10.72 6.21 3.85
CA GLY A 53 12.05 5.75 4.31
C GLY A 53 12.31 4.25 4.16
N ILE A 54 11.50 3.53 3.39
CA ILE A 54 11.64 2.08 3.18
C ILE A 54 12.72 1.84 2.12
N LYS A 55 13.78 1.12 2.50
CA LYS A 55 14.95 0.89 1.64
C LYS A 55 14.86 -0.43 0.85
N ASN A 56 14.02 -1.36 1.27
CA ASN A 56 13.90 -2.69 0.69
C ASN A 56 12.50 -2.92 0.12
N ALA A 57 12.42 -3.34 -1.16
CA ALA A 57 11.14 -3.65 -1.79
C ALA A 57 10.44 -4.85 -1.12
N GLN A 58 11.20 -5.82 -0.61
CA GLN A 58 10.62 -6.96 0.11
C GLN A 58 9.91 -6.51 1.38
N GLU A 59 10.51 -5.59 2.14
CA GLU A 59 9.90 -5.01 3.34
C GLU A 59 8.61 -4.25 2.99
N ALA A 60 8.63 -3.46 1.91
CA ALA A 60 7.44 -2.78 1.44
C ALA A 60 6.29 -3.76 1.12
N TRP A 61 6.57 -4.83 0.38
CA TRP A 61 5.59 -5.85 0.03
C TRP A 61 5.10 -6.65 1.23
N GLN A 62 5.98 -6.99 2.16
CA GLN A 62 5.61 -7.67 3.41
C GLN A 62 4.70 -6.79 4.28
N ASN A 63 5.01 -5.50 4.40
CA ASN A 63 4.17 -4.57 5.16
C ASN A 63 2.77 -4.44 4.55
N ILE A 64 2.66 -4.40 3.22
CA ILE A 64 1.36 -4.40 2.52
C ILE A 64 0.60 -5.70 2.80
N GLY A 65 1.25 -6.85 2.70
CA GLY A 65 0.64 -8.15 3.00
C GLY A 65 0.15 -8.24 4.45
N LEU A 66 0.98 -7.82 5.41
CA LEU A 66 0.62 -7.78 6.83
C LEU A 66 -0.53 -6.82 7.11
N TYR A 67 -0.54 -5.66 6.44
CA TYR A 67 -1.63 -4.70 6.57
C TYR A 67 -2.95 -5.28 6.06
N LEU A 68 -2.94 -5.94 4.89
CA LEU A 68 -4.10 -6.64 4.36
C LEU A 68 -4.58 -7.73 5.33
N MET A 69 -3.69 -8.56 5.88
CA MET A 69 -4.06 -9.64 6.81
C MET A 69 -4.62 -9.15 8.14
N ARG A 70 -4.32 -7.91 8.55
CA ARG A 70 -4.86 -7.31 9.78
C ARG A 70 -6.22 -6.65 9.59
N ALA A 71 -6.57 -6.29 8.36
CA ALA A 71 -7.85 -5.68 8.04
C ALA A 71 -9.00 -6.68 8.21
N SER A 72 -10.23 -6.18 8.40
CA SER A 72 -11.41 -7.04 8.46
C SER A 72 -11.67 -7.75 7.11
N PRO A 73 -12.39 -8.88 7.05
CA PRO A 73 -12.69 -9.54 5.77
C PRO A 73 -13.37 -8.61 4.75
N GLU A 74 -14.23 -7.71 5.22
CA GLU A 74 -14.93 -6.73 4.39
C GLU A 74 -13.97 -5.69 3.81
N GLU A 75 -12.99 -5.24 4.61
CA GLU A 75 -11.95 -4.32 4.18
C GLU A 75 -10.95 -4.99 3.24
N GLN A 76 -10.57 -6.25 3.50
CA GLN A 76 -9.72 -7.05 2.61
C GLN A 76 -10.34 -7.14 1.21
N ASP A 77 -11.63 -7.50 1.16
CA ASP A 77 -12.41 -7.55 -0.07
C ASP A 77 -12.42 -6.22 -0.81
N ARG A 78 -12.62 -5.12 -0.07
CA ARG A 78 -12.62 -3.77 -0.64
C ARG A 78 -11.25 -3.41 -1.22
N MET A 79 -10.17 -3.68 -0.49
CA MET A 79 -8.80 -3.40 -0.91
C MET A 79 -8.42 -4.20 -2.17
N LEU A 80 -8.86 -5.46 -2.27
CA LEU A 80 -8.55 -6.33 -3.40
C LEU A 80 -9.39 -6.05 -4.65
N LYS A 81 -10.63 -5.54 -4.51
CA LYS A 81 -11.54 -5.29 -5.64
C LYS A 81 -11.24 -4.00 -6.43
N SER A 82 -10.46 -3.06 -5.86
CA SER A 82 -10.06 -1.80 -6.51
C SER A 82 -11.21 -1.07 -7.23
N GLY A 83 -12.06 -0.39 -6.48
CA GLY A 83 -12.33 1.02 -6.78
C GLY A 83 -11.34 1.81 -5.93
N THR A 84 -10.91 2.98 -6.39
CA THR A 84 -10.16 3.96 -5.60
C THR A 84 -10.45 3.87 -4.10
N SER A 85 -9.40 3.93 -3.26
CA SER A 85 -9.56 4.12 -1.81
C SER A 85 -10.13 5.52 -1.52
N ASP A 86 -11.26 5.85 -2.13
CA ASP A 86 -12.05 7.00 -1.79
C ASP A 86 -12.77 6.59 -0.52
N PHE A 87 -12.40 7.22 0.59
CA PHE A 87 -13.28 7.28 1.74
C PHE A 87 -14.58 7.97 1.29
N VAL A 88 -15.55 7.19 0.81
CA VAL A 88 -16.84 7.72 0.39
C VAL A 88 -17.59 8.07 1.66
N ILE A 89 -17.61 9.35 2.01
CA ILE A 89 -18.55 9.88 3.00
C ILE A 89 -19.94 9.69 2.39
N SER A 90 -20.60 8.59 2.75
CA SER A 90 -21.99 8.38 2.33
C SER A 90 -22.88 9.46 2.94
N LEU A 91 -23.94 9.85 2.23
CA LEU A 91 -24.93 10.80 2.78
C LEU A 91 -25.52 10.30 4.10
N LYS A 92 -25.60 8.98 4.29
CA LYS A 92 -26.03 8.36 5.55
C LYS A 92 -25.04 8.65 6.67
N LEU A 93 -23.74 8.43 6.42
CA LEU A 93 -22.68 8.69 7.41
C LEU A 93 -22.59 10.18 7.76
N ALA A 94 -22.70 11.07 6.76
CA ALA A 94 -22.73 12.51 6.98
C ALA A 94 -23.92 12.94 7.86
N ARG A 95 -25.11 12.39 7.62
CA ARG A 95 -26.29 12.67 8.44
C ARG A 95 -26.12 12.18 9.87
N GLN A 96 -25.61 10.96 10.07
CA GLN A 96 -25.35 10.41 11.40
C GLN A 96 -24.35 11.30 12.16
N TYR A 97 -23.26 11.70 11.51
CA TYR A 97 -22.29 12.61 12.12
C TYR A 97 -22.92 13.94 12.58
N LEU A 98 -23.74 14.58 11.71
CA LEU A 98 -24.40 15.84 12.03
C LEU A 98 -25.42 15.69 13.18
N GLU A 99 -26.20 14.60 13.19
CA GLU A 99 -27.17 14.31 14.25
C GLU A 99 -26.46 14.11 15.60
N THR A 100 -25.37 13.33 15.63
CA THR A 100 -24.57 13.10 16.84
C THR A 100 -23.92 14.39 17.33
N ALA A 101 -23.25 15.15 16.46
CA ALA A 101 -22.63 16.42 16.82
C ALA A 101 -23.67 17.42 17.36
N SER A 102 -24.86 17.47 16.75
CA SER A 102 -25.96 18.32 17.22
C SER A 102 -26.50 17.88 18.58
N ALA A 103 -26.50 16.57 18.87
CA ALA A 103 -26.93 16.04 20.16
C ALA A 103 -25.91 16.37 21.26
N GLU A 104 -24.61 16.27 20.96
CA GLU A 104 -23.53 16.61 21.89
C GLU A 104 -23.55 18.10 22.25
N LEU A 105 -23.68 19.00 21.27
CA LEU A 105 -23.80 20.44 21.52
C LEU A 105 -25.03 20.81 22.36
N LYS A 106 -26.14 20.07 22.21
CA LYS A 106 -27.33 20.28 23.05
C LYS A 106 -27.11 19.79 24.48
N ALA A 107 -26.37 18.70 24.65
CA ALA A 107 -26.03 18.16 25.96
C ALA A 107 -25.01 19.05 26.70
N ASN A 108 -24.05 19.62 25.95
CA ASN A 108 -23.00 20.50 26.44
C ASN A 108 -23.00 21.84 25.68
N PRO A 109 -23.83 22.81 26.10
CA PRO A 109 -23.94 24.10 25.41
C PRO A 109 -22.69 24.97 25.41
N GLY A 110 -21.65 24.58 26.16
CA GLY A 110 -20.34 25.25 26.18
C GLY A 110 -19.32 24.66 25.22
N ASP A 111 -19.65 23.57 24.52
CA ASP A 111 -18.82 23.00 23.47
C ASP A 111 -19.02 23.74 22.15
N GLU A 112 -17.97 23.84 21.34
CA GLU A 112 -17.97 24.56 20.06
C GLU A 112 -17.44 23.66 18.94
N ILE A 113 -17.96 23.84 17.71
CA ILE A 113 -17.40 23.20 16.52
C ILE A 113 -16.20 24.03 16.06
N VAL A 114 -14.99 23.50 16.28
CA VAL A 114 -13.76 24.10 15.76
C VAL A 114 -13.54 23.63 14.33
N PRO A 115 -13.63 24.51 13.31
CA PRO A 115 -13.27 24.14 11.95
C PRO A 115 -11.77 23.83 11.87
N PRO A 116 -11.33 22.92 10.99
CA PRO A 116 -9.91 22.71 10.78
C PRO A 116 -9.26 24.04 10.38
N GLU A 117 -8.20 24.43 11.07
CA GLU A 117 -7.43 25.62 10.76
C GLU A 117 -6.97 25.51 9.30
N SER A 118 -7.26 26.53 8.49
CA SER A 118 -6.84 26.60 7.10
C SER A 118 -5.31 26.66 7.06
N THR A 119 -4.68 25.49 7.04
CA THR A 119 -3.27 25.34 6.74
C THR A 119 -3.14 25.61 5.25
N GLU A 120 -2.96 26.89 4.90
CA GLU A 120 -2.36 27.25 3.62
C GLU A 120 -0.99 26.57 3.58
N ASP A 121 -0.86 25.50 2.80
CA ASP A 121 0.43 24.89 2.51
C ASP A 121 1.37 25.96 1.92
N PRO A 122 2.55 26.22 2.50
CA PRO A 122 3.51 27.13 1.87
C PRO A 122 4.01 26.51 0.56
N ALA A 123 3.96 27.31 -0.51
CA ALA A 123 4.35 27.00 -1.88
C ALA A 123 5.81 26.55 -2.04
#